data_AF-A0AAW9SKS1-F1
#
_entry.id   AF-A0AAW9SKS1-F1
#
_cell.length_a   1.000
_cell.length_b   1.000
_cell.length_c   1.000
_cell.angle_alpha   90.00
_cell.angle_beta   90.00
_cell.angle_gamma   90.00
#
_symmetry.space_group_name_H-M   'P 1'
#
loop_
_entity.id
_entity.type
_entity.pdbx_description
1 polymer ?
#
loop_
_entity_poly.entity_id
_entity_poly.type
_entity_poly.pdbx_seq_one_letter_code
_entity_poly.pdbx_strand_id
1 'polypeptide(L)' 'MMQTEKTKQVVRQFLQHLTHRNLSGLVKLFSEEIDWYIPGNQQRAVWLGRRKNREDIGAFYELL' A
#
# COMPACT_ATOMS: atom_id res chain seq x y z
N MET A 1 -3.26 -15.07 21.29
CA MET A 1 -2.03 -14.66 20.56
C MET A 1 -2.15 -14.87 19.03
N MET A 2 -3.27 -14.49 18.39
CA MET A 2 -3.51 -14.79 16.95
C MET A 2 -3.29 -13.60 16.00
N GLN A 3 -3.24 -12.37 16.51
CA GLN A 3 -3.23 -11.17 15.65
C GLN A 3 -1.87 -10.95 14.97
N THR A 4 -0.77 -11.21 15.68
CA THR A 4 0.59 -10.98 15.19
C THR A 4 0.99 -11.87 14.01
N GLU A 5 0.59 -13.14 13.96
CA GLU A 5 0.97 -14.04 12.87
C GLU A 5 0.24 -13.71 11.55
N LYS A 6 -1.04 -13.31 11.62
CA LYS A 6 -1.76 -12.81 10.44
C LYS A 6 -1.15 -11.51 9.92
N THR A 7 -0.81 -10.57 10.80
CA THR A 7 -0.11 -9.34 10.41
C THR A 7 1.23 -9.65 9.75
N LYS A 8 2.04 -10.54 10.33
CA LYS A 8 3.32 -10.96 9.73
C LYS A 8 3.14 -11.58 8.35
N GLN A 9 2.11 -12.41 8.16
CA GLN A 9 1.81 -12.99 6.86
C GLN A 9 1.49 -11.92 5.81
N VAL A 10 0.64 -10.95 6.13
CA VAL A 10 0.30 -9.84 5.22
C VAL A 10 1.54 -9.03 4.86
N VAL A 11 2.39 -8.70 5.84
CA VAL A 11 3.64 -7.97 5.59
C VAL A 11 4.58 -8.75 4.67
N ARG A 12 4.72 -10.07 4.85
CA ARG A 12 5.54 -10.90 3.97
C ARG A 12 5.01 -10.91 2.53
N GLN A 13 3.70 -11.06 2.36
CA GLN A 13 3.07 -11.03 1.03
C GLN A 13 3.26 -9.65 0.37
N PHE A 14 3.13 -8.58 1.13
CA PHE A 14 3.34 -7.21 0.67
C PHE A 14 4.76 -7.01 0.13
N LEU A 15 5.78 -7.39 0.92
CA LEU A 15 7.18 -7.30 0.51
C LEU A 15 7.48 -8.20 -0.70
N GLN A 16 6.90 -9.41 -0.75
CA GLN A 16 7.03 -10.29 -1.91
C GLN A 16 6.46 -9.65 -3.18
N HIS A 17 5.26 -9.09 -3.14
CA HIS A 17 4.66 -8.44 -4.30
C HIS A 17 5.44 -7.21 -4.75
N LEU A 18 5.99 -6.42 -3.81
CA LEU A 18 6.88 -5.31 -4.13
C LEU A 18 8.15 -5.77 -4.87
N THR A 19 8.86 -6.77 -4.34
CA THR A 19 10.10 -7.28 -4.95
C THR A 19 9.89 -7.79 -6.37
N HIS A 20 8.74 -8.41 -6.65
CA HIS A 20 8.42 -8.94 -7.98
C HIS A 20 7.71 -7.92 -8.89
N ARG A 21 7.57 -6.65 -8.46
CA ARG A 21 6.78 -5.62 -9.17
C ARG A 21 5.36 -6.09 -9.54
N ASN A 22 4.75 -6.92 -8.69
CA ASN A 22 3.40 -7.45 -8.91
C ASN A 22 2.37 -6.48 -8.34
N LEU A 23 2.04 -5.44 -9.11
CA LEU A 23 1.08 -4.41 -8.70
C LEU A 23 -0.31 -4.99 -8.37
N SER A 24 -0.82 -5.92 -9.20
CA SER A 24 -2.13 -6.52 -8.97
C SER A 24 -2.20 -7.29 -7.65
N GLY A 25 -1.16 -8.06 -7.33
CA GLY A 25 -1.05 -8.77 -6.05
C GLY A 25 -0.91 -7.81 -4.87
N LEU A 26 -0.10 -6.76 -5.04
CA LEU A 26 0.14 -5.74 -4.02
C LEU A 26 -1.16 -5.03 -3.61
N VAL A 27 -1.90 -4.51 -4.59
CA VAL A 27 -3.14 -3.74 -4.39
C VAL A 27 -4.23 -4.60 -3.75
N LYS A 28 -4.28 -5.91 -4.03
CA LYS A 28 -5.24 -6.84 -3.41
C LYS A 28 -5.05 -7.04 -1.91
N LEU A 29 -3.90 -6.68 -1.35
CA LEU A 29 -3.67 -6.74 0.11
C LEU A 29 -4.32 -5.59 0.87
N PHE A 30 -4.74 -4.54 0.17
CA PHE A 30 -5.37 -3.37 0.77
C PHE A 30 -6.89 -3.57 0.88
N SER A 31 -7.48 -3.07 1.96
CA SER A 31 -8.92 -3.00 2.12
C SER A 31 -9.54 -2.03 1.11
N GLU A 32 -10.82 -2.22 0.81
CA GLU A 32 -11.56 -1.34 -0.12
C GLU A 32 -11.62 0.08 0.40
N GLU A 33 -11.82 0.24 1.72
CA GLU A 33 -11.72 1.49 2.45
C GLU A 33 -10.45 1.48 3.31
N ILE A 34 -9.58 2.47 3.16
CA ILE A 34 -8.32 2.57 3.90
C ILE A 34 -7.97 4.03 4.22
N ASP A 35 -7.37 4.30 5.38
CA ASP A 35 -6.66 5.57 5.61
C ASP A 35 -5.15 5.36 5.43
N TRP A 36 -4.66 5.55 4.19
CA TRP A 36 -3.24 5.45 3.89
C TRP A 36 -2.64 6.85 3.74
N TYR A 37 -1.87 7.26 4.73
CA TYR A 37 -1.26 8.59 4.79
C TYR A 37 0.25 8.52 4.81
N ILE A 38 0.87 9.21 3.85
CA ILE A 38 2.31 9.42 3.81
C ILE A 38 2.58 10.91 4.08
N PRO A 39 3.18 11.28 5.22
CA PRO A 39 3.42 12.67 5.58
C PRO A 39 4.57 13.29 4.76
N GLY A 40 4.47 14.59 4.50
CA GLY A 40 5.57 15.39 3.93
C GLY A 40 5.07 16.55 3.06
N ASN A 41 6.00 17.19 2.33
CA ASN A 41 5.68 18.34 1.48
C ASN A 41 5.21 17.90 0.08
N GLN A 42 3.90 17.91 -0.16
CA GLN A 42 3.29 17.53 -1.43
C GLN A 42 3.72 18.41 -2.62
N GLN A 43 4.21 19.64 -2.38
CA GLN A 43 4.75 20.49 -3.46
C GLN A 43 6.10 19.99 -3.98
N ARG A 44 6.82 19.18 -3.19
CA ARG A 44 8.13 18.61 -3.57
C ARG A 44 8.04 17.17 -4.06
N ALA A 45 7.00 16.44 -3.64
CA ALA A 45 6.77 15.07 -4.04
C ALA A 45 5.27 14.80 -4.18
N VAL A 46 4.81 14.68 -5.42
CA VAL A 46 3.39 14.50 -5.77
C VAL A 46 2.78 13.20 -5.25
N TRP A 47 3.63 12.22 -4.88
CA TRP A 47 3.21 10.95 -4.29
C TRP A 47 3.01 11.02 -2.77
N LEU A 48 3.16 12.18 -2.13
CA LEU A 48 2.84 12.34 -0.71
C LEU A 48 1.33 12.62 -0.51
N GLY A 49 0.83 12.44 0.72
CA GLY A 49 -0.57 12.69 1.07
C GLY A 49 -1.38 11.43 1.37
N ARG A 50 -2.70 11.58 1.35
CA ARG A 50 -3.68 10.59 1.84
C ARG A 50 -4.44 9.92 0.69
N ARG A 51 -4.65 8.60 0.82
CA ARG A 51 -5.45 7.75 -0.08
C ARG A 51 -6.56 7.12 0.75
N LYS A 52 -7.74 6.97 0.14
CA LYS A 52 -8.94 6.55 0.87
C LYS A 52 -9.48 5.19 0.47
N ASN A 53 -9.05 4.70 -0.69
CA ASN A 53 -9.52 3.43 -1.24
C ASN A 53 -8.40 2.69 -1.97
N ARG A 54 -8.69 1.46 -2.35
CA ARG A 54 -7.75 0.56 -3.02
C ARG A 54 -7.36 1.06 -4.42
N GLU A 55 -8.26 1.74 -5.12
CA GLU A 55 -8.01 2.34 -6.44
C GLU A 55 -6.95 3.45 -6.35
N ASP A 56 -7.06 4.34 -5.37
CA ASP A 56 -6.09 5.40 -5.07
C ASP A 56 -4.70 4.82 -4.73
N ILE A 57 -4.67 3.67 -4.06
CA ILE A 57 -3.43 2.93 -3.77
C ILE A 57 -2.80 2.39 -5.05
N GLY A 58 -3.61 1.83 -5.95
CA GLY A 58 -3.15 1.39 -7.28
C GLY A 58 -2.49 2.53 -8.04
N ALA A 59 -3.20 3.66 -8.17
CA ALA A 59 -2.67 4.87 -8.81
C ALA A 59 -1.39 5.38 -8.15
N PHE A 60 -1.25 5.27 -6.82
CA PHE A 60 -0.02 5.63 -6.12
C PHE A 60 1.17 4.74 -6.52
N TYR A 61 1.00 3.42 -6.56
CA TYR A 61 2.10 2.51 -6.91
C TYR A 61 2.45 2.51 -8.39
N GLU A 62 1.57 2.97 -9.28
CA GLU A 62 1.90 3.23 -10.68
C GLU A 62 2.86 4.42 -10.87
N LEU A 63 2.93 5.34 -9.90
CA LEU A 63 3.85 6.47 -9.91
C LEU A 63 5.28 6.12 -9.42
N LEU A 64 5.49 4.92 -8.88
CA LEU A 64 6.75 4.46 -8.26
C LEU A 64 7.51 3.46 -9.14
#